data_AF-A0A101CBL4-F1
#
_entry.id   AF-A0A101CBL4-F1
#
_cell.length_a   1.000
_cell.length_b   1.000
_cell.length_c   1.000
_cell.angle_alpha   90.00
_cell.angle_beta   90.00
_cell.angle_gamma   90.00
#
_symmetry.space_group_name_H-M   'P 1'
#
loop_
_entity.id
_entity.type
_entity.pdbx_description
1 polymer ?
#
loop_
_entity_poly.entity_id
_entity_poly.type
_entity_poly.pdbx_seq_one_letter_code
_entity_poly.pdbx_strand_id
1 'polypeptide(L)' 'MNTIAKFDISDSFKITGRGLVIAGDILQGTITTENHITVKIKTDELKLKIKGINFLDKRIDKYQKSP' A
#
# COMPACT_ATOMS: atom_id res chain seq x y z
N MET A 1 16.93 -12.82 -0.35
CA MET A 1 16.19 -11.63 -0.85
C MET A 1 16.53 -10.47 0.06
N ASN A 2 16.80 -9.28 -0.49
CA ASN A 2 17.07 -8.10 0.33
C ASN A 2 15.75 -7.34 0.55
N THR A 3 15.36 -7.14 1.81
CA THR A 3 14.16 -6.38 2.16
C THR A 3 14.49 -4.89 2.09
N ILE A 4 13.82 -4.16 1.18
CA ILE A 4 14.08 -2.73 0.94
C ILE A 4 13.17 -1.79 1.72
N ALA A 5 12.03 -2.29 2.20
CA ALA A 5 11.05 -1.52 2.95
C ALA A 5 10.24 -2.42 3.89
N LYS A 6 9.72 -1.83 4.97
CA LYS A 6 8.75 -2.44 5.88
C LYS A 6 7.47 -1.62 5.84
N PHE A 7 6.35 -2.30 5.70
CA PHE A 7 5.03 -1.70 5.56
C PHE A 7 4.08 -2.34 6.57
N ASP A 8 3.42 -1.52 7.38
CA ASP A 8 2.38 -1.96 8.29
C ASP A 8 1.04 -1.88 7.58
N ILE A 9 0.34 -3.00 7.46
CA ILE A 9 -0.92 -3.09 6.70
C ILE A 9 -2.07 -2.82 7.67
N SER A 10 -2.80 -1.73 7.44
CA SER A 10 -4.00 -1.41 8.21
C SER A 10 -5.28 -1.94 7.58
N ASP A 11 -5.34 -2.05 6.25
CA ASP A 11 -6.51 -2.55 5.53
C ASP A 11 -6.17 -3.08 4.13
N SER A 12 -7.08 -3.85 3.55
CA SER A 12 -7.02 -4.27 2.14
C SER A 12 -8.41 -4.35 1.53
N PHE A 13 -8.54 -3.86 0.30
CA PHE A 13 -9.81 -3.87 -0.41
C PHE A 13 -9.60 -3.98 -1.92
N LYS A 14 -10.66 -4.32 -2.65
CA LYS A 14 -10.64 -4.39 -4.12
C LYS A 14 -11.36 -3.20 -4.70
N ILE A 15 -10.74 -2.52 -5.66
CA ILE A 15 -11.38 -1.49 -6.46
C ILE A 15 -11.69 -2.09 -7.85
N THR A 16 -12.96 -2.05 -8.26
CA THR A 16 -13.40 -2.46 -9.59
C THR A 16 -12.59 -1.76 -10.68
N GLY A 17 -12.05 -2.51 -11.63
CA GLY A 17 -11.22 -1.99 -12.71
C GLY A 17 -9.77 -1.62 -12.34
N ARG A 18 -9.35 -1.77 -11.07
CA ARG A 18 -7.94 -1.58 -10.65
C ARG A 18 -7.31 -2.83 -10.02
N GLY A 19 -8.08 -3.54 -9.21
CA GLY A 19 -7.61 -4.74 -8.49
C GLY A 19 -7.46 -4.53 -6.99
N LEU A 20 -6.56 -5.31 -6.38
CA LEU A 20 -6.27 -5.29 -4.94
C LEU A 20 -5.50 -4.02 -4.55
N VAL A 21 -5.94 -3.37 -3.49
CA VAL A 21 -5.28 -2.25 -2.83
C VAL A 21 -4.96 -2.65 -1.40
N ILE A 22 -3.76 -2.30 -0.96
CA ILE A 22 -3.29 -2.47 0.41
C ILE A 22 -3.05 -1.06 0.97
N ALA A 23 -3.68 -0.75 2.09
CA ALA A 23 -3.56 0.54 2.79
C ALA A 23 -2.80 0.35 4.10
N GLY A 24 -2.06 1.39 4.52
CA GLY A 24 -1.19 1.30 5.67
C GLY A 24 -0.04 2.30 5.63
N ASP A 25 0.92 2.10 6.52
CA ASP A 25 2.04 3.00 6.75
C ASP A 25 3.38 2.37 6.37
N ILE A 26 4.24 3.16 5.71
CA ILE A 26 5.64 2.75 5.50
C ILE A 26 6.39 3.00 6.81
N LEU A 27 6.79 1.94 7.49
CA LEU A 27 7.58 2.02 8.72
C LEU A 27 9.05 2.31 8.45
N GLN A 28 9.58 1.79 7.33
CA GLN A 28 10.99 1.92 6.97
C GLN A 28 11.17 1.76 5.46
N GLY A 29 12.13 2.49 4.90
CA GLY A 29 12.55 2.37 3.50
C GLY A 29 11.71 3.20 2.54
N THR A 30 11.83 2.91 1.25
CA THR A 30 11.07 3.59 0.20
C THR A 30 10.56 2.55 -0.78
N ILE A 31 9.30 2.69 -1.17
CA ILE A 31 8.67 1.86 -2.18
C ILE A 31 8.46 2.67 -3.46
N THR A 32 8.63 2.01 -4.60
CA THR A 32 8.33 2.55 -5.92
C THR A 32 7.49 1.54 -6.69
N THR A 33 6.84 1.99 -7.76
CA THR A 33 6.10 1.10 -8.68
C THR A 33 7.00 0.07 -9.34
N GLU A 34 8.33 0.22 -9.29
CA GLU A 34 9.24 -0.79 -9.81
C GLU A 34 9.44 -1.98 -8.86
N ASN A 35 9.06 -1.84 -7.60
CA ASN A 35 9.22 -2.89 -6.62
C ASN A 35 8.14 -3.98 -6.72
N HIS A 36 8.43 -5.13 -6.12
CA HIS A 36 7.47 -6.22 -5.94
C HIS A 36 7.19 -6.41 -4.45
N ILE A 37 5.96 -6.75 -4.12
CA ILE A 37 5.59 -7.21 -2.79
C ILE A 37 5.51 -8.73 -2.79
N THR A 38 5.95 -9.33 -1.69
CA THR A 38 5.75 -10.74 -1.41
C THR A 38 4.74 -10.84 -0.29
N VAL A 39 3.60 -11.46 -0.58
CA VAL A 39 2.52 -11.69 0.39
C VAL A 39 2.48 -13.18 0.68
N LYS A 40 2.56 -13.55 1.96
CA LYS A 40 2.35 -14.92 2.41
C LYS A 40 0.89 -15.10 2.79
N ILE A 41 0.17 -15.94 2.06
CA ILE A 41 -1.23 -16.28 2.34
C ILE A 41 -1.27 -17.77 2.65
N LYS A 42 -1.43 -18.12 3.93
CA LYS A 42 -1.36 -19.50 4.43
C LYS A 42 -0.01 -20.14 4.08
N THR A 43 -0.01 -21.18 3.25
CA THR A 43 1.18 -21.90 2.77
C THR A 43 1.77 -21.30 1.50
N ASP A 44 1.04 -20.41 0.83
CA ASP A 44 1.40 -19.92 -0.50
C ASP A 44 2.09 -18.56 -0.41
N GLU A 45 3.12 -18.41 -1.24
CA GLU A 45 3.83 -17.14 -1.40
C GLU A 45 3.48 -16.53 -2.76
N LEU A 46 2.85 -15.35 -2.72
CA LEU A 46 2.47 -14.60 -3.91
C LEU A 46 3.40 -13.40 -4.09
N LYS A 47 4.05 -13.34 -5.25
CA LYS A 47 4.85 -12.19 -5.66
C LYS A 47 4.04 -11.31 -6.61
N LEU A 48 3.77 -10.07 -6.20
CA LEU A 48 2.94 -9.12 -6.94
C LEU A 48 3.76 -7.87 -7.29
N LYS A 49 3.60 -7.35 -8.52
CA LYS A 49 4.18 -6.07 -8.94
C LYS A 49 3.30 -4.92 -8.47
N ILE A 50 3.90 -3.88 -7.90
CA ILE A 50 3.17 -2.66 -7.53
C ILE A 50 2.77 -1.90 -8.81
N LYS A 51 1.49 -1.61 -8.99
CA LYS A 51 0.98 -0.89 -10.17
C LYS A 51 0.68 0.59 -9.92
N GLY A 52 0.48 0.98 -8.67
CA GLY A 52 0.23 2.36 -8.27
C GLY A 52 0.50 2.55 -6.79
N ILE A 53 0.87 3.78 -6.42
CA ILE A 53 1.12 4.20 -5.05
C ILE A 53 0.40 5.54 -4.87
N ASN A 54 -0.45 5.63 -3.86
CA ASN A 54 -1.18 6.84 -3.52
C ASN A 54 -0.89 7.19 -2.06
N PHE A 55 -0.42 8.42 -1.82
CA PHE A 55 -0.29 8.97 -0.48
C PHE A 55 -1.51 9.83 -0.20
N LEU A 56 -2.11 9.64 0.98
CA LEU A 56 -3.20 10.51 1.43
C LEU A 56 -2.59 11.89 1.67
N ASP A 57 -2.82 12.81 0.73
CA ASP A 57 -2.36 14.19 0.85
C ASP A 57 -3.09 14.81 2.05
N LYS A 58 -2.37 15.48 2.98
CA LYS A 58 -2.91 16.09 4.23
C LYS A 58 -4.00 17.16 4.00
N ARG A 59 -4.51 17.33 2.79
CA ARG A 59 -5.54 18.32 2.45
C ARG A 59 -6.95 17.93 2.92
N ILE A 60 -7.16 16.73 3.45
CA ILE A 60 -8.47 16.32 3.99
C ILE A 60 -8.86 17.18 5.22
N ASP A 61 -7.88 17.70 5.98
CA ASP A 61 -8.13 18.58 7.13
C ASP A 61 -8.80 19.92 6.74
N LYS A 62 -8.71 20.35 5.48
CA LYS A 62 -9.36 21.59 5.02
C LYS A 62 -10.87 21.46 4.82
N TYR A 63 -11.41 20.25 4.68
CA TYR A 63 -12.84 20.03 4.44
C TYR A 63 -13.62 19.63 5.70
N GLN A 64 -12.95 19.43 6.84
CA GLN A 64 -13.60 19.17 8.14
C GLN A 64 -13.78 20.45 8.99
N LYS A 65 -13.39 21.62 8.49
CA LYS A 65 -13.67 22.91 9.13
C LYS A 65 -14.51 23.79 8.19
N SER A 66 -15.79 23.49 8.07
CA SER A 66 -16.82 24.49 7.79
C SER A 66 -17.88 24.36 8.89
N PRO A 67 -18.22 25.46 9.59
CA PRO A 67 -19.19 25.46 10.68
C PRO A 67 -20.60 25.07 10.22
#